data_AF-A0A523J4C8-F1
#
_entry.id   AF-A0A523J4C8-F1
#
_cell.length_a   1.000
_cell.length_b   1.000
_cell.length_c   1.000
_cell.angle_alpha   90.00
_cell.angle_beta   90.00
_cell.angle_gamma   90.00
#
_symmetry.space_group_name_H-M   'P 1'
#
loop_
_entity.id
_entity.type
_entity.pdbx_description
1 polymer ?
#
loop_
_entity_poly.entity_id
_entity_poly.type
_entity_poly.pdbx_seq_one_letter_code
_entity_poly.pdbx_strand_id
1 'polypeptide(L)'
;MLKIFVSMFFIFNANANVAFEVKGKLFRTSNNSILKSNEGEFVISSKNYFTFGCKKGEFLIVSNYAPQGTYSIIETLSCKEFAKDQVRGHCPKNLDLVCGAPIDFKCENYYCDEIELSSVTYSNRCDLLKNGARFLYEGPCGP
;
A
#
# COMPACT_ATOMS: atom_id res chain seq x y z
N MET A 1 35.57 -47.71 21.12
CA MET A 1 34.18 -47.38 20.75
C MET A 1 34.14 -45.92 20.30
N LEU A 2 34.12 -45.67 18.99
CA LEU A 2 34.08 -44.32 18.43
C LEU A 2 32.62 -43.94 18.16
N LYS A 3 32.06 -43.03 18.97
CA LYS A 3 30.69 -42.51 18.79
C LYS A 3 30.73 -41.43 17.70
N ILE A 4 30.26 -41.78 16.50
CA ILE A 4 30.04 -40.81 15.41
C ILE A 4 28.78 -40.02 15.76
N PHE A 5 28.93 -38.74 16.13
CA PHE A 5 27.83 -37.79 16.21
C PHE A 5 27.44 -37.39 14.78
N VAL A 6 26.34 -37.96 14.27
CA VAL A 6 25.72 -37.51 13.02
C VAL A 6 25.02 -36.19 13.31
N SER A 7 25.72 -35.08 13.09
CA SER A 7 25.12 -33.74 13.15
C SER A 7 24.29 -33.51 11.89
N MET A 8 22.99 -33.76 12.00
CA MET A 8 22.01 -33.52 10.95
C MET A 8 21.87 -32.01 10.74
N PHE A 9 22.57 -31.47 9.74
CA PHE A 9 22.44 -30.08 9.29
C PHE A 9 21.07 -29.92 8.60
N PHE A 10 20.08 -29.40 9.32
CA PHE A 10 18.85 -28.92 8.71
C PHE A 10 19.15 -27.61 7.98
N ILE A 11 19.35 -27.69 6.66
CA ILE A 11 19.40 -26.51 5.80
C ILE A 11 17.95 -26.04 5.62
N PHE A 12 17.52 -25.12 6.47
CA PHE A 12 16.26 -24.42 6.27
C PHE A 12 16.47 -23.36 5.17
N ASN A 13 15.88 -23.58 3.99
CA ASN A 13 15.74 -22.52 3.00
C ASN A 13 14.77 -21.47 3.56
N ALA A 14 15.31 -20.37 4.08
CA ALA A 14 14.52 -19.22 4.48
C ALA A 14 14.02 -18.50 3.22
N ASN A 15 12.80 -18.81 2.78
CA ASN A 15 12.13 -18.02 1.76
C ASN A 15 11.65 -16.71 2.42
N ALA A 16 12.43 -15.64 2.28
CA ALA A 16 11.98 -14.31 2.65
C ALA A 16 10.98 -13.82 1.58
N ASN A 17 9.72 -13.64 1.94
CA ASN A 17 8.79 -12.90 1.10
C ASN A 17 9.16 -11.42 1.20
N VAL A 18 9.66 -10.85 0.10
CA VAL A 18 10.03 -9.44 0.03
C VAL A 18 8.79 -8.64 -0.36
N ALA A 19 8.48 -7.60 0.41
CA ALA A 19 7.46 -6.62 0.04
C ALA A 19 8.04 -5.63 -0.98
N PHE A 20 7.24 -5.24 -1.97
CA PHE A 20 7.67 -4.33 -3.03
C PHE A 20 6.53 -3.39 -3.46
N GLU A 21 6.91 -2.24 -4.00
CA GLU A 21 5.99 -1.19 -4.42
C GLU A 21 5.47 -1.45 -5.83
N VAL A 22 4.17 -1.25 -6.03
CA VAL A 22 3.51 -1.37 -7.33
C VAL A 22 2.64 -0.16 -7.57
N LYS A 23 2.90 0.55 -8.66
CA LYS A 23 2.06 1.64 -9.16
C LYS A 23 1.04 1.08 -10.12
N GLY A 24 -0.25 1.18 -9.80
CA GLY A 24 -1.24 0.47 -10.59
C GLY A 24 -2.68 0.83 -10.33
N LYS A 25 -3.56 0.09 -10.99
CA LYS A 25 -5.01 0.17 -10.87
C LYS A 25 -5.57 -1.14 -10.34
N LEU A 26 -6.30 -1.06 -9.23
CA LEU A 26 -6.98 -2.16 -8.58
C LEU A 26 -8.36 -2.37 -9.22
N PHE A 27 -8.62 -3.58 -9.69
CA PHE A 27 -9.89 -4.03 -10.23
C PHE A 27 -10.48 -5.08 -9.29
N ARG A 28 -11.67 -4.81 -8.73
CA ARG A 28 -12.38 -5.78 -7.90
C ARG A 28 -13.19 -6.73 -8.78
N THR A 29 -13.07 -8.03 -8.51
CA THR A 29 -13.95 -9.09 -9.02
C THR A 29 -14.76 -9.68 -7.87
N SER A 30 -15.68 -10.61 -8.14
CA SER A 30 -16.50 -11.27 -7.10
C SER A 30 -15.68 -12.02 -6.06
N ASN A 31 -14.52 -12.56 -6.42
CA ASN A 31 -13.73 -13.46 -5.56
C ASN A 31 -12.34 -12.92 -5.20
N ASN A 32 -11.69 -12.17 -6.11
CA ASN A 32 -10.34 -11.64 -5.94
C ASN A 32 -10.26 -10.17 -6.40
N SER A 33 -9.17 -9.46 -6.08
CA SER A 33 -8.84 -8.21 -6.77
C SER A 33 -7.63 -8.42 -7.68
N ILE A 34 -7.54 -7.66 -8.77
CA ILE A 34 -6.39 -7.68 -9.68
C ILE A 34 -5.77 -6.29 -9.66
N LEU A 35 -4.50 -6.19 -9.28
CA LEU A 35 -3.72 -4.97 -9.41
C LEU A 35 -2.98 -5.02 -10.75
N LYS A 36 -3.39 -4.16 -11.70
CA LYS A 36 -2.72 -4.03 -12.99
C LYS A 36 -1.73 -2.87 -12.96
N SER A 37 -0.53 -3.12 -13.46
CA SER A 37 0.58 -2.17 -13.54
C SER A 37 1.27 -2.30 -14.90
N ASN A 38 2.31 -1.51 -15.14
CA ASN A 38 3.12 -1.67 -16.35
C ASN A 38 4.05 -2.89 -16.26
N GLU A 39 4.35 -3.34 -15.04
CA GLU A 39 5.23 -4.45 -14.69
C GLU A 39 4.50 -5.80 -14.74
N GLY A 40 3.16 -5.79 -14.75
CA GLY A 40 2.33 -6.97 -14.86
C GLY A 40 1.01 -6.88 -14.11
N GLU A 41 0.34 -8.03 -13.99
CA GLU A 41 -0.90 -8.20 -13.24
C GLU A 41 -0.66 -9.04 -11.97
N PHE A 42 -1.12 -8.53 -10.84
CA PHE A 42 -0.96 -9.17 -9.53
C PHE A 42 -2.33 -9.57 -8.98
N VAL A 43 -2.52 -10.88 -8.73
CA VAL A 43 -3.75 -11.40 -8.13
C VAL A 43 -3.71 -11.15 -6.63
N ILE A 44 -4.57 -10.26 -6.14
CA ILE A 44 -4.65 -9.89 -4.73
C ILE A 44 -5.69 -10.76 -4.03
N SER A 45 -5.24 -11.55 -3.05
CA SER A 45 -6.10 -12.48 -2.29
C SER A 45 -6.40 -12.03 -0.85
N SER A 46 -5.80 -10.96 -0.34
CA SER A 46 -6.10 -10.46 1.02
C SER A 46 -7.48 -9.84 1.08
N LYS A 47 -8.34 -10.24 2.03
CA LYS A 47 -9.65 -9.58 2.28
C LYS A 47 -9.55 -8.36 3.21
N ASN A 48 -8.47 -8.25 3.98
CA ASN A 48 -8.20 -7.12 4.88
C ASN A 48 -7.52 -5.99 4.11
N TYR A 49 -8.32 -5.27 3.32
CA TYR A 49 -7.85 -4.14 2.54
C TYR A 49 -7.84 -2.87 3.39
N PHE A 50 -6.68 -2.37 3.78
CA PHE A 50 -6.50 -0.94 4.06
C PHE A 50 -6.29 -0.17 2.75
N THR A 51 -7.12 -0.44 1.74
CA THR A 51 -7.11 0.36 0.51
C THR A 51 -8.00 1.58 0.62
N PHE A 52 -8.90 1.63 1.62
CA PHE A 52 -9.84 2.75 1.82
C PHE A 52 -10.63 3.12 0.55
N GLY A 53 -10.88 2.13 -0.33
CA GLY A 53 -11.55 2.36 -1.61
C GLY A 53 -10.63 2.89 -2.73
N CYS A 54 -9.33 2.96 -2.50
CA CYS A 54 -8.35 3.34 -3.51
C CYS A 54 -8.36 2.34 -4.68
N LYS A 55 -8.55 2.90 -5.87
CA LYS A 55 -8.66 2.18 -7.13
C LYS A 55 -7.44 2.39 -8.01
N LYS A 56 -6.78 3.54 -7.93
CA LYS A 56 -5.52 3.80 -8.65
C LYS A 56 -4.56 4.49 -7.71
N GLY A 57 -3.34 3.99 -7.59
CA GLY A 57 -2.39 4.48 -6.62
C GLY A 57 -1.10 3.68 -6.60
N GLU A 58 -0.37 3.82 -5.50
CA GLU A 58 0.86 3.10 -5.21
C GLU A 58 0.63 2.21 -4.00
N PHE A 59 0.97 0.94 -4.14
CA PHE A 59 0.65 -0.10 -3.17
C PHE A 59 1.92 -0.85 -2.80
N LEU A 60 2.14 -1.05 -1.49
CA LEU A 60 3.14 -2.00 -1.02
C LEU A 60 2.49 -3.38 -0.96
N ILE A 61 2.99 -4.32 -1.75
CA ILE A 61 2.46 -5.68 -1.83
C ILE A 61 3.52 -6.71 -1.46
N VAL A 62 3.07 -7.88 -1.02
CA VAL A 62 3.94 -9.02 -0.70
C VAL A 62 3.38 -10.30 -1.31
N SER A 63 4.26 -11.18 -1.79
CA SER A 63 3.87 -12.52 -2.23
C SER A 63 3.34 -13.34 -1.07
N ASN A 64 2.22 -14.02 -1.27
CA ASN A 64 1.68 -14.93 -0.29
C ASN A 64 2.39 -16.29 -0.35
N TYR A 65 2.61 -16.88 0.83
CA TYR A 65 3.07 -18.27 0.92
C TYR A 65 2.01 -19.24 0.39
N ALA A 66 0.74 -19.01 0.75
CA ALA A 66 -0.41 -19.75 0.25
C ALA A 66 -1.66 -18.84 0.19
N PRO A 67 -2.48 -18.92 -0.88
CA PRO A 67 -2.21 -19.65 -2.12
C PRO A 67 -1.01 -19.06 -2.89
N GLN A 68 -0.26 -19.92 -3.58
CA GLN A 68 0.89 -19.50 -4.38
C GLN A 68 0.44 -18.64 -5.58
N GLY A 69 1.30 -17.72 -6.02
CA GLY A 69 1.02 -16.83 -7.14
C GLY A 69 0.02 -15.73 -6.83
N THR A 70 -0.34 -15.54 -5.55
CA THR A 70 -1.15 -14.41 -5.10
C THR A 70 -0.35 -13.47 -4.22
N TYR A 71 -0.88 -12.27 -4.05
CA TYR A 71 -0.26 -11.19 -3.30
C TYR A 71 -1.24 -10.63 -2.27
N SER A 72 -0.70 -9.99 -1.25
CA SER A 72 -1.45 -9.21 -0.27
C SER A 72 -1.00 -7.77 -0.35
N ILE A 73 -1.95 -6.84 -0.31
CA ILE A 73 -1.64 -5.43 -0.14
C ILE A 73 -1.38 -5.22 1.35
N ILE A 74 -0.15 -4.82 1.68
CA ILE A 74 0.22 -4.43 3.04
C ILE A 74 -0.27 -3.01 3.29
N GLU A 75 -0.03 -2.12 2.33
CA GLU A 75 -0.26 -0.68 2.52
C GLU A 75 -0.62 0.02 1.20
N THR A 76 -1.46 1.05 1.28
CA THR A 76 -1.63 2.04 0.20
C THR A 76 -0.74 3.23 0.53
N LEU A 77 0.31 3.44 -0.27
CA LEU A 77 1.31 4.49 -0.05
C LEU A 77 0.81 5.84 -0.58
N SER A 78 0.11 5.83 -1.71
CA SER A 78 -0.55 7.00 -2.27
C SER A 78 -1.79 6.60 -3.06
N CYS A 79 -2.81 7.47 -3.10
CA CYS A 79 -4.03 7.23 -3.87
C CYS A 79 -4.34 8.37 -4.85
N LYS A 80 -4.54 8.01 -6.12
CA LYS A 80 -4.85 8.92 -7.23
C LYS A 80 -6.31 8.86 -7.70
N GLU A 81 -6.98 7.72 -7.51
CA GLU A 81 -8.40 7.54 -7.87
C GLU A 81 -9.08 6.67 -6.81
N PHE A 82 -10.18 7.14 -6.21
CA PHE A 82 -11.05 6.34 -5.34
C PHE A 82 -12.24 5.78 -6.13
N ALA A 83 -12.80 4.66 -5.68
CA ALA A 83 -13.97 4.04 -6.32
C ALA A 83 -15.22 4.94 -6.22
N LYS A 84 -15.97 5.06 -7.34
CA LYS A 84 -17.12 5.98 -7.50
C LYS A 84 -18.35 5.61 -6.66
N ASP A 85 -18.41 4.41 -6.12
CA ASP A 85 -19.42 3.90 -5.20
C ASP A 85 -19.02 4.11 -3.73
N GLN A 86 -17.78 4.55 -3.49
CA GLN A 86 -17.28 5.03 -2.20
C GLN A 86 -17.11 6.55 -2.21
N VAL A 87 -18.05 7.29 -2.82
CA VAL A 87 -18.07 8.77 -2.94
C VAL A 87 -17.84 9.49 -1.59
N ARG A 88 -18.04 8.80 -0.48
CA ARG A 88 -17.55 9.21 0.83
C ARG A 88 -17.05 7.97 1.56
N GLY A 89 -15.87 7.47 1.20
CA GLY A 89 -15.13 6.55 2.06
C GLY A 89 -15.13 7.17 3.46
N HIS A 90 -15.95 6.63 4.36
CA HIS A 90 -16.06 7.14 5.70
C HIS A 90 -14.76 6.72 6.37
N CYS A 91 -13.80 7.64 6.42
CA CYS A 91 -12.62 7.40 7.22
C CYS A 91 -13.13 7.12 8.64
N PRO A 92 -12.73 5.99 9.22
CA PRO A 92 -13.17 5.66 10.56
C PRO A 92 -12.79 6.82 11.49
N LYS A 93 -13.65 7.13 12.46
CA LYS A 93 -13.43 8.26 13.38
C LYS A 93 -12.38 7.95 14.45
N ASN A 94 -11.60 6.87 14.29
CA ASN A 94 -10.48 6.61 15.19
C ASN A 94 -9.45 7.71 14.98
N LEU A 95 -9.06 8.31 16.10
CA LEU A 95 -7.98 9.27 16.14
C LEU A 95 -6.68 8.49 16.21
N ASP A 96 -5.90 8.59 15.15
CA ASP A 96 -4.58 7.97 15.00
C ASP A 96 -3.74 8.96 14.19
N LEU A 97 -3.38 10.07 14.84
CA LEU A 97 -2.83 11.25 14.16
C LEU A 97 -1.65 10.86 13.29
N VAL A 98 -1.60 11.37 12.06
CA VAL A 98 -0.47 11.16 11.15
C VAL A 98 -0.04 12.47 10.51
N CYS A 99 1.25 12.58 10.24
CA CYS A 99 1.81 13.69 9.48
C CYS A 99 1.94 13.31 8.01
N GLY A 100 1.42 14.16 7.13
CA GLY A 100 1.49 13.96 5.69
C GLY A 100 1.92 15.21 4.93
N ALA A 101 2.56 15.01 3.78
CA ALA A 101 2.85 16.07 2.81
C ALA A 101 1.75 16.07 1.73
N PRO A 102 0.87 17.08 1.68
CA PRO A 102 -0.06 17.22 0.56
C PRO A 102 0.72 17.43 -0.74
N ILE A 103 0.21 16.83 -1.81
CA ILE A 103 0.78 16.96 -3.14
C ILE A 103 -0.15 17.82 -3.98
N ASP A 104 0.38 18.85 -4.60
CA ASP A 104 -0.29 19.64 -5.63
C ASP A 104 0.42 19.46 -6.98
N PHE A 105 -0.25 19.84 -8.06
CA PHE A 105 0.31 19.80 -9.40
C PHE A 105 0.25 21.17 -10.03
N LYS A 106 1.42 21.75 -10.33
CA LYS A 106 1.49 22.98 -11.11
C LYS A 106 1.70 22.61 -12.56
N CYS A 107 0.68 22.88 -13.38
CA CYS A 107 0.73 22.61 -14.81
C CYS A 107 1.07 23.88 -15.60
N GLU A 108 2.12 23.84 -16.40
CA GLU A 108 2.45 24.84 -17.42
C GLU A 108 2.41 24.15 -18.80
N ASN A 109 1.43 24.53 -19.62
CA ASN A 109 1.09 23.86 -20.89
C ASN A 109 0.75 22.37 -20.69
N TYR A 110 1.49 21.47 -21.36
CA TYR A 110 1.31 20.02 -21.30
C TYR A 110 2.17 19.33 -20.23
N TYR A 111 2.95 20.11 -19.47
CA TYR A 111 3.82 19.60 -18.41
C TYR A 111 3.21 19.94 -17.05
N CYS A 112 3.14 18.97 -16.16
CA CYS A 112 2.69 19.15 -14.78
C CYS A 112 3.79 18.65 -13.85
N ASP A 113 4.28 19.55 -13.00
CA ASP A 113 5.25 19.21 -11.96
C ASP A 113 4.51 18.93 -10.65
N GLU A 114 4.95 17.89 -9.96
CA GLU A 114 4.49 17.56 -8.62
C GLU A 114 5.14 18.53 -7.62
N ILE A 115 4.32 19.20 -6.81
CA ILE A 115 4.77 20.13 -5.78
C ILE A 115 4.32 19.60 -4.43
N GLU A 116 5.28 19.35 -3.55
CA GLU A 116 5.00 19.05 -2.14
C GLU A 116 4.69 20.34 -1.39
N LEU A 117 3.53 20.38 -0.74
CA LEU A 117 3.10 21.48 0.11
C LEU A 117 3.59 21.26 1.56
N SER A 118 3.44 22.30 2.38
CA SER A 118 3.70 22.21 3.82
C SER A 118 2.95 21.04 4.45
N SER A 119 3.64 20.31 5.32
CA SER A 119 3.08 19.14 5.99
C SER A 119 1.84 19.50 6.83
N VAL A 120 0.85 18.61 6.82
CA VAL A 120 -0.43 18.76 7.51
C VAL A 120 -0.70 17.53 8.38
N THR A 121 -1.19 17.77 9.60
CA THR A 121 -1.67 16.71 10.48
C THR A 121 -3.04 16.23 10.04
N TYR A 122 -3.19 14.94 9.83
CA TYR A 122 -4.46 14.27 9.52
C TYR A 122 -4.95 13.46 10.72
N SER A 123 -6.27 13.31 10.86
CA SER A 123 -6.87 12.56 11.98
C SER A 123 -6.50 11.08 11.98
N ASN A 124 -6.23 10.52 10.80
CA ASN A 124 -5.75 9.16 10.56
C ASN A 124 -5.22 8.98 9.12
N ARG A 125 -4.61 7.82 8.86
CA ARG A 125 -4.09 7.45 7.53
C ARG A 125 -5.14 7.46 6.41
N CYS A 126 -6.40 7.17 6.72
CA CYS A 126 -7.46 7.26 5.72
C CYS A 126 -7.70 8.72 5.31
N ASP A 127 -7.80 9.63 6.28
CA ASP A 127 -7.95 11.06 6.01
C ASP A 127 -6.74 11.59 5.21
N LEU A 128 -5.52 11.15 5.54
CA LEU A 128 -4.32 11.49 4.78
C LEU A 128 -4.43 11.06 3.32
N LEU A 129 -4.74 9.78 3.05
CA LEU A 129 -4.83 9.25 1.69
C LEU A 129 -5.99 9.87 0.91
N LYS A 130 -7.12 10.15 1.57
CA LYS A 130 -8.28 10.81 0.98
C LYS A 130 -7.96 12.22 0.48
N ASN A 131 -7.05 12.91 1.15
CA ASN A 131 -6.58 14.23 0.75
C ASN A 131 -5.39 14.17 -0.23
N GLY A 132 -5.04 13.00 -0.76
CA GLY A 132 -3.96 12.85 -1.73
C GLY A 132 -2.58 13.17 -1.15
N ALA A 133 -2.44 13.18 0.17
CA ALA A 133 -1.17 13.44 0.82
C ALA A 133 -0.32 12.17 0.92
N ARG A 134 1.00 12.35 0.92
CA ARG A 134 1.97 11.30 1.18
C ARG A 134 2.20 11.15 2.67
N PHE A 135 2.27 9.92 3.15
CA PHE A 135 2.61 9.65 4.54
C PHE A 135 4.08 10.03 4.81
N LEU A 136 4.31 10.72 5.94
CA LEU A 136 5.66 11.04 6.41
C LEU A 136 6.00 10.22 7.66
N TYR A 137 5.20 10.35 8.72
CA TYR A 137 5.39 9.65 10.00
C TYR A 137 4.11 9.64 10.86
N GLU A 138 4.09 8.77 11.87
CA GLU A 138 3.02 8.67 12.87
C GLU A 138 3.08 9.82 13.88
N GLY A 139 1.93 10.32 14.30
CA GLY A 139 1.78 11.47 15.19
C GLY A 139 1.44 12.78 14.46
N PRO A 140 1.16 13.86 15.20
CA PRO A 140 0.91 15.17 14.60
C PRO A 140 2.17 15.68 13.90
N CYS A 141 1.99 16.40 12.79
CA CYS A 141 3.04 17.29 12.31
C CYS A 141 3.35 18.31 13.40
N GLY A 142 4.63 18.53 13.65
CA GLY A 142 5.07 19.54 14.61
C GLY A 142 4.75 20.97 14.15
N PRO A 143 4.99 21.98 15.01
CA PRO A 143 5.40 23.29 14.51
C PRO A 143 6.66 23.18 13.65
#